data_AF-A0A960ULF5-F1
#
_entry.id   AF-A0A960ULF5-F1
#
_cell.length_a   1.000
_cell.length_b   1.000
_cell.length_c   1.000
_cell.angle_alpha   90.00
_cell.angle_beta   90.00
_cell.angle_gamma   90.00
#
_symmetry.space_group_name_H-M   'P 1'
#
loop_
_entity.id
_entity.type
_entity.pdbx_description
1 polymer ?
#
loop_
_entity_poly.entity_id
_entity_poly.type
_entity_poly.pdbx_seq_one_letter_code
_entity_poly.pdbx_strand_id
1 'polypeptide(L)'
;FLYGGQQRNGQDASVTLAPSNKETYMRAGIRFPLSFMGPERFDASIAMEEAKKAEVELSTESSRATMQLNAAYTNYSSLRKQFTQMHTFLNQAERFLPALDQALMGRRISYFEFWGEHERYHALFQRSLDVRLAAARALSELEMLTGKTLE
;
A
#
# COMPACT_ATOMS: atom_id res chain seq x y z
N PHE A 1 18.29 -37.01 22.34
CA PHE A 1 18.22 -38.48 22.22
C PHE A 1 19.17 -39.10 23.25
N LEU A 2 18.70 -40.12 23.96
CA LEU A 2 19.24 -40.63 25.23
C LEU A 2 20.71 -41.09 25.19
N TYR A 3 21.49 -40.61 26.17
CA TYR A 3 22.64 -41.24 26.84
C TYR A 3 22.64 -40.59 28.25
N GLY A 4 22.60 -41.26 29.39
CA GLY A 4 23.30 -42.47 29.82
C GLY A 4 24.31 -42.03 30.91
N GLY A 5 24.07 -42.38 32.18
CA GLY A 5 25.03 -42.05 33.25
C GLY A 5 24.50 -42.19 34.67
N GLN A 6 24.49 -43.42 35.19
CA GLN A 6 24.40 -43.75 36.62
C GLN A 6 25.63 -43.27 37.40
N GLN A 7 25.42 -42.89 38.66
CA GLN A 7 26.19 -43.22 39.90
C GLN A 7 25.62 -42.32 41.02
N ARG A 8 25.37 -42.71 42.28
CA ARG A 8 25.94 -43.78 43.12
C ARG A 8 25.05 -43.99 44.36
N ASN A 9 24.93 -45.26 44.75
CA ASN A 9 24.94 -45.84 46.10
C ASN A 9 24.08 -45.25 47.24
N GLY A 10 23.12 -46.06 47.66
CA GLY A 10 23.21 -46.75 48.96
C GLY A 10 22.64 -46.02 50.17
N GLN A 11 21.43 -46.39 50.57
CA GLN A 11 21.18 -47.20 51.77
C GLN A 11 19.68 -47.31 52.02
N ASP A 12 19.31 -48.47 52.53
CA ASP A 12 17.97 -48.90 52.87
C ASP A 12 17.16 -47.83 53.60
N ALA A 13 15.95 -47.59 53.09
CA ALA A 13 14.92 -46.86 53.82
C ALA A 13 14.51 -47.72 55.03
N SER A 14 15.11 -47.45 56.19
CA SER A 14 14.43 -47.72 57.46
C SER A 14 13.20 -46.80 57.50
N VAL A 15 12.03 -47.43 57.54
CA VAL A 15 10.75 -46.73 57.68
C VAL A 15 10.61 -46.31 59.13
N THR A 16 10.92 -45.05 59.42
CA THR A 16 10.51 -44.41 60.67
C THR A 16 9.38 -43.43 60.38
N LEU A 17 8.18 -43.81 60.84
CA LEU A 17 7.00 -42.96 60.87
C LEU A 17 7.29 -41.74 61.76
N ALA A 18 7.40 -40.57 61.14
CA ALA A 18 7.35 -39.27 61.82
C ALA A 18 6.22 -38.44 61.20
N PRO A 19 5.47 -37.66 62.01
CA PRO A 19 4.26 -36.99 61.56
C PRO A 19 4.59 -35.97 60.48
N SER A 20 3.91 -36.09 59.34
CA SER A 20 4.07 -35.21 58.20
C SER A 20 3.50 -33.82 58.50
N ASN A 21 4.30 -32.95 59.13
CA ASN A 21 4.12 -31.51 59.02
C ASN A 21 4.52 -31.12 57.60
N LYS A 22 3.53 -31.10 56.69
CA LYS A 22 3.71 -30.58 55.33
C LYS A 22 3.83 -29.06 55.40
N GLU A 23 5.04 -28.57 55.63
CA GLU A 23 5.35 -27.15 55.43
C GLU A 23 5.40 -26.88 53.92
N THR A 24 4.39 -26.16 53.42
CA THR A 24 4.30 -25.75 52.02
C THR A 24 5.00 -24.41 51.87
N TYR A 25 6.22 -24.41 51.35
CA TYR A 25 6.96 -23.18 51.08
C TYR A 25 6.67 -22.69 49.65
N MET A 26 5.92 -21.59 49.51
CA MET A 26 5.86 -20.83 48.25
C MET A 26 7.09 -19.94 48.14
N ARG A 27 8.01 -20.27 47.22
CA ARG A 27 9.15 -19.42 46.86
C ARG A 27 8.80 -18.58 45.62
N ALA A 28 8.62 -17.28 45.80
CA ALA A 28 8.69 -16.30 44.73
C ALA A 28 10.12 -15.73 44.71
N GLY A 29 10.87 -15.99 43.64
CA GLY A 29 12.24 -15.48 43.47
C GLY A 29 12.30 -14.51 42.30
N ILE A 30 12.77 -13.29 42.53
CA ILE A 30 13.06 -12.33 41.47
C ILE A 30 14.56 -12.43 41.18
N ARG A 31 14.92 -12.78 39.94
CA ARG A 31 16.32 -12.75 39.48
C ARG A 31 16.62 -11.38 38.91
N PHE A 32 17.50 -10.65 39.58
CA PHE A 32 18.10 -9.43 39.05
C PHE A 32 19.54 -9.73 38.61
N PRO A 33 19.85 -9.71 37.30
CA PRO A 33 21.23 -9.84 36.85
C PRO A 33 22.01 -8.57 37.25
N LEU A 34 23.10 -8.74 37.99
CA LEU A 34 24.03 -7.66 38.35
C LEU A 34 25.15 -7.62 37.32
N SER A 35 24.85 -7.14 36.11
CA SER A 35 25.74 -7.16 34.95
C SER A 35 26.48 -5.81 34.77
N PHE A 36 27.69 -5.70 35.35
CA PHE A 36 28.56 -4.53 35.19
C PHE A 36 29.38 -4.55 33.89
N MET A 37 29.70 -5.74 33.33
CA MET A 37 30.36 -5.96 32.04
C MET A 37 29.99 -7.35 31.50
N GLY A 38 28.73 -7.55 31.10
CA GLY A 38 28.23 -8.83 30.59
C GLY A 38 27.54 -8.70 29.21
N PRO A 39 27.32 -9.83 28.51
CA PRO A 39 26.72 -9.87 27.16
C PRO A 39 25.36 -9.15 27.07
N GLU A 40 24.61 -9.05 28.17
CA GLU A 40 23.35 -8.30 28.23
C GLU A 40 23.50 -6.80 27.87
N ARG A 41 24.66 -6.18 28.14
CA ARG A 41 24.93 -4.79 27.70
C ARG A 41 25.16 -4.71 26.18
N PHE A 42 25.76 -5.73 25.59
CA PHE A 42 25.97 -5.81 24.14
C PHE A 42 24.64 -6.08 23.42
N ASP A 43 23.79 -6.98 23.94
CA ASP A 43 22.45 -7.23 23.39
C ASP A 43 21.58 -5.98 23.43
N ALA A 44 21.61 -5.22 24.53
CA ALA A 44 20.90 -3.94 24.62
C ALA A 44 21.41 -2.90 23.60
N SER A 45 22.73 -2.86 23.34
CA SER A 45 23.29 -1.97 22.31
C SER A 45 22.91 -2.38 20.89
N ILE A 46 22.88 -3.68 20.59
CA ILE A 46 22.45 -4.22 19.29
C ILE A 46 20.96 -3.91 19.06
N ALA A 47 20.11 -4.16 20.06
CA ALA A 47 18.70 -3.82 19.98
C ALA A 47 18.47 -2.30 19.76
N MET A 48 19.32 -1.46 20.33
CA MET A 48 19.26 -0.01 20.11
C MET A 48 19.68 0.39 18.69
N GLU A 49 20.68 -0.28 18.11
CA GLU A 49 21.07 -0.08 16.71
C GLU A 49 19.99 -0.57 15.75
N GLU A 50 19.38 -1.73 16.02
CA GLU A 50 18.26 -2.25 15.23
C GLU A 50 17.04 -1.32 15.28
N ALA A 51 16.72 -0.77 16.45
CA ALA A 51 15.65 0.22 16.59
C ALA A 51 15.93 1.49 15.77
N LYS A 52 17.17 2.00 15.80
CA LYS A 52 17.57 3.15 14.96
C LYS A 52 17.47 2.83 13.47
N LYS A 53 17.87 1.62 13.07
CA LYS A 53 17.76 1.18 11.68
C LYS A 53 16.29 1.13 11.24
N ALA A 54 15.42 0.55 12.08
CA ALA A 54 13.99 0.48 11.82
C ALA A 54 13.34 1.88 11.75
N GLU A 55 13.79 2.84 12.57
CA GLU A 55 13.33 4.23 12.52
C GLU A 55 13.71 4.91 11.20
N VAL A 56 14.96 4.72 10.74
CA VAL A 56 15.41 5.23 9.44
C VAL A 56 14.61 4.57 8.31
N GLU A 57 14.44 3.25 8.32
CA GLU A 57 13.66 2.52 7.32
C GLU A 57 12.21 3.04 7.27
N LEU A 58 11.56 3.22 8.42
CA LEU A 58 10.21 3.79 8.50
C LEU A 58 10.16 5.21 7.93
N SER A 59 11.14 6.05 8.25
CA SER A 59 11.21 7.42 7.71
C SER A 59 11.36 7.42 6.18
N THR A 60 12.16 6.51 5.63
CA THR A 60 12.37 6.38 4.19
C THR A 60 11.14 5.86 3.47
N GLU A 61 10.46 4.85 4.04
CA GLU A 61 9.23 4.30 3.48
C GLU A 61 8.07 5.30 3.55
N SER A 62 7.97 6.07 4.63
CA SER A 62 6.97 7.16 4.72
C SER A 62 7.20 8.24 3.66
N SER A 63 8.46 8.62 3.42
CA SER A 63 8.84 9.57 2.37
C SER A 63 8.54 9.01 0.98
N ARG A 64 8.80 7.71 0.77
CA ARG A 64 8.50 7.02 -0.49
C ARG A 64 6.99 6.95 -0.75
N ALA A 65 6.20 6.57 0.25
CA ALA A 65 4.75 6.49 0.15
C ALA A 65 4.12 7.85 -0.16
N THR A 66 4.58 8.92 0.50
CA THR A 66 4.11 10.29 0.23
C THR A 66 4.49 10.76 -1.18
N MET A 67 5.71 10.47 -1.66
CA MET A 67 6.09 10.77 -3.04
C MET A 67 5.24 10.02 -4.06
N GLN A 68 4.98 8.72 -3.84
CA GLN A 68 4.14 7.90 -4.71
C GLN A 68 2.71 8.43 -4.78
N LEU A 69 2.12 8.77 -3.63
CA LEU A 69 0.78 9.33 -3.54
C LEU A 69 0.68 10.68 -4.28
N ASN A 70 1.68 11.56 -4.10
CA ASN A 70 1.72 12.84 -4.81
C ASN A 70 1.86 12.65 -6.33
N ALA A 71 2.69 11.72 -6.77
CA ALA A 71 2.84 11.39 -8.19
C ALA A 71 1.54 10.84 -8.79
N ALA A 72 0.89 9.90 -8.11
CA ALA A 72 -0.40 9.36 -8.54
C ALA A 72 -1.49 10.46 -8.59
N TYR A 73 -1.52 11.36 -7.60
CA TYR A 73 -2.49 12.44 -7.53
C TYR A 73 -2.30 13.46 -8.67
N THR A 74 -1.07 13.86 -8.93
CA THR A 74 -0.74 14.76 -10.03
C THR A 74 -1.06 14.15 -11.39
N ASN A 75 -0.82 12.85 -11.58
CA ASN A 75 -1.20 12.12 -12.78
C ASN A 75 -2.73 12.13 -12.99
N TYR A 76 -3.50 11.71 -11.99
CA TYR A 76 -4.96 11.74 -12.04
C TYR A 76 -5.51 13.15 -12.31
N SER A 77 -5.01 14.16 -11.61
CA SER A 77 -5.44 15.55 -11.78
C SER A 77 -5.17 16.07 -13.20
N SER A 78 -4.02 15.71 -13.78
CA SER A 78 -3.68 16.02 -15.17
C SER A 78 -4.66 15.36 -16.15
N LEU A 79 -4.91 14.05 -16.00
CA LEU A 79 -5.83 13.30 -16.87
C LEU A 79 -7.27 13.83 -16.76
N ARG A 80 -7.74 14.17 -15.56
CA ARG A 80 -9.06 14.78 -15.34
C ARG A 80 -9.18 16.13 -16.06
N LYS A 81 -8.16 16.99 -15.99
CA LYS A 81 -8.14 18.26 -16.72
C LYS A 81 -8.16 18.05 -18.23
N GLN A 82 -7.36 17.12 -18.74
CA GLN A 82 -7.34 16.77 -20.17
C GLN A 82 -8.70 16.27 -20.64
N PHE A 83 -9.34 15.37 -19.88
CA PHE A 83 -10.69 14.90 -20.18
C PHE A 83 -11.70 16.06 -20.23
N THR A 84 -11.65 16.96 -19.25
CA THR A 84 -12.57 18.10 -19.18
C THR A 84 -12.42 19.02 -20.40
N GLN A 85 -11.18 19.33 -20.80
CA GLN A 85 -10.90 20.12 -21.99
C GLN A 85 -11.38 19.42 -23.27
N MET A 86 -11.10 18.13 -23.42
CA MET A 86 -11.57 17.36 -24.57
C MET A 86 -13.09 17.27 -24.63
N HIS A 87 -13.75 17.10 -23.49
CA HIS A 87 -15.20 17.11 -23.42
C HIS A 87 -15.79 18.45 -23.87
N THR A 88 -15.15 19.58 -23.53
CA THR A 88 -15.58 20.89 -24.05
C THR A 88 -15.42 21.00 -25.57
N PHE A 89 -14.31 20.51 -26.15
CA PHE A 89 -14.13 20.49 -27.60
C PHE A 89 -15.13 19.56 -28.28
N LEU A 90 -15.47 18.45 -27.65
CA LEU A 90 -16.45 17.50 -28.16
C LEU A 90 -17.84 18.11 -28.25
N ASN A 91 -18.29 18.75 -27.16
CA ASN A 91 -19.57 19.44 -27.14
C ASN A 91 -19.64 20.58 -28.16
N GLN A 92 -18.50 21.23 -28.46
CA GLN A 92 -18.43 22.23 -29.53
C GLN A 92 -18.52 21.56 -30.91
N ALA A 93 -17.75 20.50 -31.15
CA ALA A 93 -17.75 19.75 -32.40
C ALA A 93 -19.13 19.14 -32.73
N GLU A 94 -19.80 18.57 -31.74
CA GLU A 94 -21.14 17.99 -31.87
C GLU A 94 -22.17 19.01 -32.36
N ARG A 95 -22.08 20.26 -31.88
CA ARG A 95 -22.97 21.35 -32.32
C ARG A 95 -22.80 21.72 -33.80
N PHE A 96 -21.66 21.39 -34.41
CA PHE A 96 -21.43 21.64 -35.83
C PHE A 96 -22.00 20.55 -36.75
N LEU A 97 -22.32 19.36 -36.23
CA LEU A 97 -22.85 18.25 -37.04
C LEU A 97 -24.15 18.63 -37.79
N PRO A 98 -25.16 19.27 -37.17
CA PRO A 98 -26.35 19.68 -37.90
C PRO A 98 -26.08 20.74 -38.98
N ALA A 99 -25.08 21.61 -38.76
CA ALA A 99 -24.68 22.59 -39.76
C ALA A 99 -23.99 21.94 -40.96
N LEU A 100 -23.23 20.86 -40.74
CA LEU A 100 -22.65 20.04 -41.81
C LEU A 100 -23.75 19.32 -42.61
N ASP A 101 -24.76 18.76 -41.94
CA ASP A 101 -25.91 18.14 -42.61
C ASP A 101 -26.62 19.14 -43.53
N GLN A 102 -26.91 20.35 -43.02
CA GLN A 102 -27.53 21.42 -43.79
C GLN A 102 -26.64 21.88 -44.96
N ALA A 103 -25.34 21.97 -44.76
CA ALA A 103 -24.39 22.34 -45.81
C ALA A 103 -24.33 21.30 -46.92
N LEU A 104 -24.37 20.00 -46.58
CA LEU A 104 -24.41 18.91 -47.57
C LEU A 104 -25.73 18.91 -48.34
N MET A 105 -26.87 19.01 -47.65
CA MET A 105 -28.19 19.10 -48.28
C MET A 105 -28.31 20.33 -49.20
N GLY A 106 -27.74 21.45 -48.77
CA GLY A 106 -27.63 22.68 -49.54
C GLY A 106 -26.57 22.66 -50.64
N ARG A 107 -25.88 21.53 -50.85
CA ARG A 107 -24.80 21.34 -51.84
C ARG A 107 -23.65 22.35 -51.73
N ARG A 108 -23.40 22.86 -50.52
CA ARG A 108 -22.33 23.82 -50.22
C ARG A 108 -21.00 23.13 -49.91
N ILE A 109 -21.07 21.87 -49.48
CA ILE A 109 -19.91 20.99 -49.25
C ILE A 109 -20.11 19.69 -50.03
N SER A 110 -19.00 19.03 -50.31
CA SER A 110 -18.96 17.69 -50.89
C SER A 110 -19.22 16.61 -49.84
N TYR A 111 -19.58 15.41 -50.32
CA TYR A 111 -19.73 14.22 -49.47
C TYR A 111 -18.41 13.85 -48.75
N PHE A 112 -17.26 14.09 -49.40
CA PHE A 112 -15.95 13.82 -48.81
C PHE A 112 -15.66 14.74 -47.62
N GLU A 113 -15.95 16.04 -47.76
CA GLU A 113 -15.81 17.00 -46.65
C GLU A 113 -16.74 16.67 -45.49
N PHE A 114 -18.01 16.32 -45.80
CA PHE A 114 -18.98 15.91 -44.79
C PHE A 114 -18.49 14.72 -43.94
N TRP A 115 -18.03 13.65 -44.60
CA TRP A 115 -17.52 12.46 -43.91
C TRP A 115 -16.18 12.71 -43.23
N GLY A 116 -15.30 13.51 -43.82
CA GLY A 116 -14.03 13.87 -43.19
C GLY A 116 -14.22 14.58 -41.86
N GLU A 117 -15.21 15.47 -41.76
CA GLU A 117 -15.53 16.14 -40.48
C GLU A 117 -16.19 15.19 -39.47
N HIS A 118 -17.03 14.25 -39.91
CA HIS A 118 -17.57 13.20 -39.04
C HIS A 118 -16.47 12.27 -38.50
N GLU A 119 -15.51 11.89 -39.34
CA GLU A 119 -14.36 11.10 -38.94
C GLU A 119 -13.52 11.84 -37.89
N ARG A 120 -13.27 13.14 -38.10
CA ARG A 120 -12.59 13.99 -37.11
C ARG A 120 -13.33 14.04 -35.77
N TYR A 121 -14.65 14.21 -35.80
CA TYR A 121 -15.48 14.16 -34.61
C TYR A 121 -15.35 12.81 -33.88
N HIS A 122 -15.47 11.70 -34.61
CA HIS A 122 -15.35 10.37 -34.02
C HIS A 122 -13.96 10.08 -33.46
N ALA A 123 -12.89 10.54 -34.13
CA ALA A 123 -11.54 10.43 -33.62
C ALA A 123 -11.36 11.20 -32.30
N LEU A 124 -11.93 12.41 -32.20
CA LEU A 124 -11.94 13.20 -30.98
C LEU A 124 -12.75 12.51 -29.86
N PHE A 125 -13.89 11.91 -30.21
CA PHE A 125 -14.71 11.13 -29.29
C PHE A 125 -13.97 9.90 -28.75
N GLN A 126 -13.37 9.08 -29.62
CA GLN A 126 -12.56 7.93 -29.22
C GLN A 126 -11.44 8.34 -28.26
N ARG A 127 -10.67 9.37 -28.63
CA ARG A 127 -9.59 9.88 -27.78
C ARG A 127 -10.12 10.33 -26.41
N SER A 128 -11.31 10.94 -26.36
CA SER A 128 -11.91 11.39 -25.10
C SER A 128 -12.26 10.23 -24.17
N LEU A 129 -12.70 9.10 -24.74
CA LEU A 129 -12.97 7.88 -24.00
C LEU A 129 -11.67 7.25 -23.49
N ASP A 130 -10.60 7.24 -24.29
CA ASP A 130 -9.30 6.73 -23.87
C ASP A 130 -8.75 7.51 -22.67
N VAL A 131 -8.83 8.84 -22.71
CA VAL A 131 -8.40 9.70 -21.60
C VAL A 131 -9.27 9.47 -20.36
N ARG A 132 -10.59 9.28 -20.55
CA ARG A 132 -11.50 8.95 -19.44
C ARG A 132 -11.13 7.62 -18.79
N LEU A 133 -10.84 6.60 -19.59
CA LEU A 133 -10.41 5.29 -19.10
C LEU A 133 -9.07 5.38 -18.37
N ALA A 134 -8.12 6.16 -18.90
CA ALA A 134 -6.85 6.42 -18.23
C ALA A 134 -7.06 7.13 -16.87
N ALA A 135 -7.94 8.13 -16.81
CA ALA A 135 -8.28 8.83 -15.58
C ALA A 135 -8.92 7.89 -14.55
N ALA A 136 -9.81 7.00 -14.97
CA ALA A 136 -10.43 6.00 -14.09
C ALA A 136 -9.40 5.00 -13.54
N ARG A 137 -8.43 4.56 -14.35
CA ARG A 137 -7.33 3.71 -13.90
C ARG A 137 -6.43 4.42 -12.89
N ALA A 138 -6.08 5.68 -13.15
CA ALA A 138 -5.29 6.49 -12.23
C ALA A 138 -6.02 6.76 -10.90
N LEU A 139 -7.35 6.90 -10.93
CA LEU A 139 -8.16 6.98 -9.72
C LEU A 139 -8.11 5.68 -8.92
N SER A 140 -8.28 4.53 -9.58
CA SER A 140 -8.19 3.23 -8.91
C SER A 140 -6.81 2.99 -8.28
N GLU A 141 -5.73 3.44 -8.93
CA GLU A 141 -4.38 3.40 -8.34
C GLU A 141 -4.27 4.25 -7.06
N LEU A 142 -4.87 5.44 -7.05
CA LEU A 142 -4.95 6.28 -5.85
C LEU A 142 -5.76 5.64 -4.72
N GLU A 143 -6.87 4.99 -5.05
CA GLU A 143 -7.69 4.27 -4.06
C GLU A 143 -6.90 3.11 -3.43
N MET A 144 -6.14 2.36 -4.24
CA MET A 144 -5.26 1.31 -3.73
C MET A 144 -4.15 1.86 -2.81
N LEU A 145 -3.54 3.00 -3.17
CA LEU A 145 -2.48 3.63 -2.36
C LEU A 145 -3.01 4.23 -1.06
N THR A 146 -4.24 4.75 -1.05
CA THR A 146 -4.85 5.39 0.12
C THR A 146 -5.64 4.43 1.00
N GLY A 147 -5.97 3.24 0.50
CA GLY A 147 -6.83 2.26 1.17
C GLY A 147 -8.27 2.75 1.36
N LYS A 148 -8.69 3.77 0.59
CA LYS A 148 -10.03 4.37 0.65
C LYS A 148 -10.62 4.45 -0.74
N THR A 149 -11.92 4.21 -0.85
CA THR A 149 -12.69 4.49 -2.07
C THR A 149 -12.85 6.01 -2.21
N LEU A 150 -12.50 6.53 -3.39
CA LEU A 150 -12.54 7.95 -3.71
C LEU A 150 -13.60 8.15 -4.80
N GLU A 151 -14.74 8.71 -4.43
CA GLU A 151 -15.86 9.04 -5.34
C GLU A 151 -15.62 10.33 -6.14
#